data_AF-A0A2B4SB60-F1
#
_entry.id   AF-A0A2B4SB60-F1
#
_cell.length_a   1.000
_cell.length_b   1.000
_cell.length_c   1.000
_cell.angle_alpha   90.00
_cell.angle_beta   90.00
_cell.angle_gamma   90.00
#
_symmetry.space_group_name_H-M   'P 1'
#
loop_
_entity.id
_entity.type
_entity.pdbx_description
1 polymer ?
#
loop_
_entity_poly.entity_id
_entity_poly.type
_entity_poly.pdbx_seq_one_letter_code
_entity_poly.pdbx_strand_id
1 'polypeptide(L)'
;MMASSRLARRDKQELLNFSRAYNFTQLIKEPTRITDTSRTMIDLLFANNEHRIVKSGVVPVPLSDHFLVFCIIKAGITAKAKPRILENRSYKNFNPTLFNDDLRDIPWHIVENEDNVDDALFVWNKMFSEVADQHAPVKRRRVKGTPLPWMNSQISDTMKERDWVHRKARKSNSARLWSMYAKLRNKVNGLVRTAKSKYYSDMIEEANGNSEKVWKAVNEAYNRNSSSEGRHVDKRGHIPNPGEGKSVNNEGLATKRQNTSTPRLENMVHRIDARAPVVFLKVTGANENPQHLELDRRPVKRNWGVRATPPSTQPETLRFGEVNPRSRS
;
A
#
# COMPACT_ATOMS: atom_id res chain seq x y z
N MET A 1 9.86 -40.86 -1.01
CA MET A 1 10.15 -39.87 0.06
C MET A 1 11.64 -39.64 0.34
N MET A 2 12.52 -40.65 0.24
CA MET A 2 13.96 -40.52 0.57
C MET A 2 14.79 -39.59 -0.34
N ALA A 3 14.41 -39.39 -1.61
CA ALA A 3 15.19 -38.58 -2.55
C ALA A 3 15.05 -37.07 -2.31
N SER A 4 13.83 -36.59 -2.01
CA SER A 4 13.55 -35.18 -1.72
C SER A 4 14.22 -34.71 -0.42
N SER A 5 14.26 -35.57 0.62
CA SER A 5 14.98 -35.26 1.86
C SER A 5 16.51 -35.22 1.68
N ARG A 6 17.07 -36.03 0.76
CA ARG A 6 18.50 -35.99 0.41
C ARG A 6 18.87 -34.72 -0.37
N LEU A 7 18.03 -34.29 -1.31
CA LEU A 7 18.20 -33.03 -2.06
C LEU A 7 18.17 -31.82 -1.12
N ALA A 8 17.16 -31.72 -0.23
CA ALA A 8 17.08 -30.65 0.76
C ALA A 8 18.30 -30.62 1.72
N ARG A 9 18.85 -31.80 2.05
CA ARG A 9 20.06 -31.90 2.87
C ARG A 9 21.31 -31.43 2.13
N ARG A 10 21.39 -31.66 0.82
CA ARG A 10 22.47 -31.18 -0.05
C ARG A 10 22.41 -29.67 -0.21
N ASP A 11 21.24 -29.10 -0.53
CA ASP A 11 21.08 -27.66 -0.72
C ASP A 11 21.41 -26.87 0.56
N LYS A 12 21.01 -27.41 1.72
CA LYS A 12 21.41 -26.87 3.02
C LYS A 12 22.93 -26.87 3.19
N GLN A 13 23.60 -27.96 2.81
CA GLN A 13 25.05 -28.07 2.94
C GLN A 13 25.77 -27.13 1.98
N GLU A 14 25.28 -26.98 0.75
CA GLU A 14 25.81 -26.02 -0.23
C GLU A 14 25.66 -24.57 0.27
N LEU A 15 24.50 -24.21 0.82
CA LEU A 15 24.28 -22.89 1.41
C LEU A 15 25.20 -22.62 2.61
N LEU A 16 25.43 -23.62 3.47
CA LEU A 16 26.37 -23.51 4.60
C LEU A 16 27.82 -23.35 4.15
N ASN A 17 28.21 -24.07 3.08
CA ASN A 17 29.55 -23.93 2.51
C ASN A 17 29.74 -22.55 1.89
N PHE A 18 28.73 -22.06 1.16
CA PHE A 18 28.71 -20.71 0.60
C PHE A 18 28.81 -19.65 1.72
N SER A 19 28.01 -19.75 2.78
CA SER A 19 28.05 -18.78 3.87
C SER A 19 29.44 -18.73 4.55
N ARG A 20 30.10 -19.88 4.69
CA ARG A 20 31.46 -19.96 5.27
C ARG A 20 32.50 -19.36 4.34
N ALA A 21 32.41 -19.62 3.03
CA ALA A 21 33.38 -19.13 2.05
C ALA A 21 33.43 -17.59 1.96
N TYR A 22 32.29 -16.92 2.22
CA TYR A 22 32.16 -15.46 2.16
C TYR A 22 32.04 -14.79 3.54
N ASN A 23 32.35 -15.52 4.63
CA ASN A 23 32.24 -15.03 6.01
C ASN A 23 30.87 -14.41 6.33
N PHE A 24 29.80 -14.99 5.82
CA PHE A 24 28.44 -14.58 6.12
C PHE A 24 27.93 -15.24 7.41
N THR A 25 27.42 -14.44 8.33
CA THR A 25 26.68 -14.91 9.50
C THR A 25 25.19 -14.83 9.27
N GLN A 26 24.47 -15.90 9.60
CA GLN A 26 23.02 -15.93 9.57
C GLN A 26 22.42 -15.19 10.78
N LEU A 27 21.66 -14.14 10.51
CA LEU A 27 21.07 -13.24 11.52
C LEU A 27 19.70 -13.70 12.03
N ILE A 28 18.96 -14.50 11.27
CA ILE A 28 17.62 -14.98 11.62
C ILE A 28 17.71 -16.45 12.02
N LYS A 29 17.27 -16.76 13.24
CA LYS A 29 17.32 -18.11 13.82
C LYS A 29 15.95 -18.62 14.29
N GLU A 30 14.90 -17.84 14.05
CA GLU A 30 13.53 -18.15 14.44
C GLU A 30 12.65 -18.43 13.19
N PRO A 31 11.51 -19.15 13.32
CA PRO A 31 10.65 -19.45 12.19
C PRO A 31 10.08 -18.19 11.53
N THR A 32 10.23 -18.09 10.21
CA THR A 32 9.72 -16.95 9.42
C THR A 32 8.36 -17.23 8.80
N ARG A 33 7.91 -18.49 8.82
CA ARG A 33 6.57 -18.89 8.40
C ARG A 33 6.00 -19.86 9.43
N ILE A 34 4.84 -19.51 9.97
CA ILE A 34 4.12 -20.35 10.94
C ILE A 34 2.69 -20.52 10.42
N THR A 35 2.35 -21.76 10.09
CA THR A 35 0.98 -22.18 9.82
C THR A 35 0.41 -22.94 11.02
N ASP A 36 -0.84 -23.37 10.91
CA ASP A 36 -1.48 -24.31 11.85
C ASP A 36 -0.72 -25.63 12.00
N THR A 37 -0.08 -26.07 10.91
CA THR A 37 0.51 -27.39 10.72
C THR A 37 2.03 -27.39 10.67
N SER A 38 2.68 -26.23 10.50
CA SER A 38 4.13 -26.16 10.29
C SER A 38 4.77 -24.89 10.87
N ARG A 39 6.05 -25.00 11.22
CA ARG A 39 6.92 -23.90 11.63
C ARG A 39 8.21 -24.01 10.86
N THR A 40 8.40 -23.15 9.87
CA THR A 40 9.55 -23.22 8.95
C THR A 40 10.32 -21.91 8.91
N MET A 41 11.64 -21.99 8.79
CA MET A 41 12.54 -20.86 8.57
C MET A 41 13.01 -20.91 7.11
N ILE A 42 12.37 -20.11 6.27
CA ILE A 42 12.59 -20.14 4.81
C ILE A 42 13.00 -18.77 4.25
N ASP A 43 12.91 -17.73 5.07
CA ASP A 43 13.42 -16.40 4.77
C ASP A 43 14.69 -16.19 5.60
N LEU A 44 15.85 -16.31 4.96
CA LEU A 44 17.15 -16.24 5.63
C LEU A 44 17.78 -14.87 5.40
N LEU A 45 18.43 -14.35 6.44
CA LEU A 45 19.17 -13.11 6.37
C LEU A 45 20.62 -13.36 6.74
N PHE A 46 21.53 -12.96 5.85
CA PHE A 46 22.96 -13.10 6.05
C PHE A 46 23.65 -11.72 6.05
N ALA A 47 24.68 -11.55 6.86
CA ALA A 47 25.52 -10.36 6.88
C ALA A 47 27.00 -10.75 6.99
N ASN A 48 27.87 -10.03 6.27
CA ASN A 48 29.33 -10.17 6.35
C ASN A 48 29.98 -9.17 7.32
N ASN A 49 29.18 -8.25 7.89
CA ASN A 49 29.65 -7.25 8.83
C ASN A 49 28.63 -7.08 9.96
N GLU A 50 28.71 -7.96 10.95
CA GLU A 50 27.84 -7.93 12.13
C GLU A 50 27.95 -6.63 12.92
N HIS A 51 29.10 -5.95 12.91
CA HIS A 51 29.30 -4.70 13.65
C HIS A 51 28.37 -3.57 13.18
N ARG A 52 27.92 -3.61 11.91
CA ARG A 52 26.91 -2.69 11.38
C ARG A 52 25.48 -3.09 11.74
N ILE A 53 25.25 -4.29 12.27
CA ILE A 53 23.92 -4.76 12.63
C ILE A 53 23.62 -4.33 14.07
N VAL A 54 22.54 -3.57 14.25
CA VAL A 54 22.05 -3.18 15.58
C VAL A 54 21.13 -4.26 16.12
N LYS A 55 20.21 -4.76 15.29
CA LYS A 55 19.21 -5.74 15.67
C LYS A 55 18.64 -6.44 14.45
N SER A 56 18.37 -7.73 14.55
CA SER A 56 17.58 -8.50 13.58
C SER A 56 16.44 -9.22 14.29
N GLY A 57 15.46 -9.69 13.54
CA GLY A 57 14.43 -10.57 14.07
C GLY A 57 13.24 -10.73 13.14
N VAL A 58 12.19 -11.31 13.68
CA VAL A 58 10.97 -11.62 12.95
C VAL A 58 9.78 -10.95 13.63
N VAL A 59 9.12 -10.05 12.90
CA VAL A 59 7.89 -9.39 13.32
C VAL A 59 6.72 -10.09 12.66
N PRO A 60 5.75 -10.58 13.42
CA PRO A 60 4.59 -11.19 12.80
C PRO A 60 3.60 -10.15 12.27
N VAL A 61 3.24 -10.26 10.98
CA VAL A 61 2.39 -9.29 10.29
C VAL A 61 1.11 -9.96 9.77
N PRO A 62 -0.09 -9.35 9.93
CA PRO A 62 -1.39 -9.89 9.48
C PRO A 62 -1.61 -9.89 7.95
N LEU A 63 -0.57 -9.74 7.15
CA LEU A 63 -0.71 -9.57 5.71
C LEU A 63 -0.38 -10.84 4.92
N SER A 64 0.36 -11.78 5.54
CA SER A 64 0.87 -12.99 4.91
C SER A 64 0.97 -14.14 5.92
N ASP A 65 1.13 -15.36 5.43
CA ASP A 65 1.55 -16.53 6.21
C ASP A 65 3.05 -16.49 6.56
N HIS A 66 3.80 -15.63 5.87
CA HIS A 66 5.15 -15.23 6.25
C HIS A 66 5.13 -14.08 7.27
N PHE A 67 5.97 -14.19 8.29
CA PHE A 67 6.32 -13.09 9.18
C PHE A 67 7.35 -12.17 8.51
N LEU A 68 7.32 -10.90 8.88
CA LEU A 68 8.26 -9.90 8.39
C LEU A 68 9.62 -10.13 9.03
N VAL A 69 10.59 -10.56 8.23
CA VAL A 69 11.99 -10.53 8.61
C VAL A 69 12.49 -9.09 8.56
N PHE A 70 13.16 -8.64 9.61
CA PHE A 70 13.75 -7.31 9.65
C PHE A 70 15.20 -7.33 10.12
N CYS A 71 15.92 -6.28 9.73
CA CYS A 71 17.24 -5.96 10.24
C CYS A 71 17.42 -4.46 10.32
N ILE A 72 17.98 -4.01 11.44
CA ILE A 72 18.34 -2.63 11.71
C ILE A 72 19.83 -2.52 11.51
N ILE A 73 20.22 -1.84 10.45
CA ILE A 73 21.61 -1.59 10.10
C ILE A 73 21.96 -0.18 10.59
N LYS A 74 23.15 0.00 11.16
CA LYS A 74 23.81 1.28 11.35
C LYS A 74 24.06 1.88 9.97
N ALA A 75 23.08 2.62 9.45
CA ALA A 75 23.33 3.56 8.37
C ALA A 75 24.20 4.67 8.96
N GLY A 76 25.34 4.97 8.34
CA GLY A 76 26.04 6.23 8.62
C GLY A 76 25.03 7.38 8.58
N ILE A 77 25.24 8.41 9.40
CA ILE A 77 24.27 9.49 9.65
C ILE A 77 23.75 10.04 8.31
N THR A 78 22.62 9.51 7.87
CA THR A 78 21.79 10.09 6.82
C THR A 78 20.65 10.68 7.61
N ALA A 79 20.79 11.96 7.96
CA ALA A 79 19.71 12.67 8.62
C ALA A 79 18.45 12.46 7.75
N LYS A 80 17.45 11.75 8.29
CA LYS A 80 16.19 11.54 7.58
C LYS A 80 15.70 12.90 7.11
N ALA A 81 15.31 13.00 5.84
CA ALA A 81 14.73 14.22 5.32
C ALA A 81 13.59 14.66 6.26
N LYS A 82 13.72 15.87 6.82
CA LYS A 82 12.74 16.38 7.78
C LYS A 82 11.37 16.43 7.08
N PRO A 83 10.26 16.07 7.76
CA PRO A 83 8.94 16.18 7.17
C PRO A 83 8.71 17.60 6.67
N ARG A 84 8.14 17.74 5.47
CA ARG A 84 7.70 19.05 4.99
C ARG A 84 6.51 19.51 5.82
N ILE A 85 6.67 20.63 6.51
CA ILE A 85 5.63 21.31 7.28
C ILE A 85 5.24 22.54 6.48
N LEU A 86 3.94 22.73 6.28
CA LEU A 86 3.38 23.97 5.73
C LEU A 86 2.71 24.73 6.86
N GLU A 87 2.89 26.04 6.87
CA GLU A 87 2.23 26.94 7.81
C GLU A 87 1.29 27.83 7.01
N ASN A 88 0.01 27.81 7.36
CA ASN A 88 -1.00 28.65 6.70
C ASN A 88 -2.02 29.18 7.70
N ARG A 89 -2.56 30.38 7.43
CA ARG A 89 -3.68 30.92 8.20
C ARG A 89 -4.97 30.16 7.88
N SER A 90 -5.73 29.82 8.92
CA SER A 90 -6.94 29.02 8.81
C SER A 90 -8.18 29.89 8.75
N TYR A 91 -8.71 30.12 7.54
CA TYR A 91 -9.92 30.91 7.32
C TYR A 91 -11.26 30.16 7.52
N LYS A 92 -11.22 28.94 8.07
CA LYS A 92 -12.42 28.08 8.20
C LYS A 92 -13.60 28.76 8.92
N ASN A 93 -13.30 29.59 9.91
CA ASN A 93 -14.29 30.31 10.71
C ASN A 93 -14.06 31.84 10.63
N PHE A 94 -13.43 32.32 9.57
CA PHE A 94 -13.11 33.73 9.43
C PHE A 94 -14.38 34.54 9.14
N ASN A 95 -14.62 35.58 9.94
CA ASN A 95 -15.70 36.53 9.73
C ASN A 95 -15.11 37.90 9.36
N PRO A 96 -15.26 38.38 8.12
CA PRO A 96 -14.70 39.65 7.68
C PRO A 96 -15.21 40.86 8.48
N THR A 97 -16.47 40.83 8.93
CA THR A 97 -17.07 41.94 9.67
C THR A 97 -16.42 42.07 11.04
N LEU A 98 -16.38 40.99 11.81
CA LEU A 98 -15.75 40.99 13.13
C LEU A 98 -14.25 41.29 13.06
N PHE A 99 -13.56 40.80 12.03
CA PHE A 99 -12.15 41.13 11.82
C PHE A 99 -11.94 42.63 11.57
N ASN A 100 -12.78 43.25 10.74
CA ASN A 100 -12.70 44.67 10.47
C ASN A 100 -13.08 45.52 11.69
N ASP A 101 -14.03 45.06 12.49
CA ASP A 101 -14.43 45.74 13.73
C ASP A 101 -13.26 45.72 14.73
N ASP A 102 -12.65 44.56 14.97
CA ASP A 102 -11.49 44.44 15.87
C ASP A 102 -10.27 45.22 15.36
N LEU A 103 -10.09 45.36 14.03
CA LEU A 103 -9.03 46.21 13.46
C LEU A 103 -9.27 47.72 13.69
N ARG A 104 -10.52 48.17 13.77
CA ARG A 104 -10.85 49.57 14.08
C ARG A 104 -10.59 49.90 15.54
N ASP A 105 -10.72 48.91 16.42
CA ASP A 105 -10.51 49.08 17.86
C ASP A 105 -9.01 49.10 18.24
N ILE A 106 -8.11 48.79 17.30
CA ILE A 106 -6.66 48.89 17.54
C ILE A 106 -6.26 50.37 17.70
N PRO A 107 -5.53 50.73 18.78
CA PRO A 107 -4.99 52.07 18.99
C PRO A 107 -3.76 52.33 18.09
N TRP A 108 -3.99 52.58 16.80
CA TRP A 108 -2.91 52.77 15.82
C TRP A 108 -1.95 53.94 16.11
N HIS A 109 -2.39 54.94 16.87
CA HIS A 109 -1.55 56.07 17.31
C HIS A 109 -0.29 55.63 18.08
N ILE A 110 -0.27 54.43 18.66
CA ILE A 110 0.93 53.88 19.29
C ILE A 110 2.06 53.72 18.27
N VAL A 111 1.74 53.31 17.03
CA VAL A 111 2.73 53.18 15.93
C VAL A 111 3.25 54.54 15.49
N GLU A 112 2.37 55.55 15.48
CA GLU A 112 2.70 56.92 15.04
C GLU A 112 3.64 57.64 16.02
N ASN A 113 3.69 57.18 17.28
CA ASN A 113 4.53 57.75 18.33
C ASN A 113 5.93 57.11 18.41
N GLU A 114 6.25 56.14 17.56
CA GLU A 114 7.57 55.50 17.53
C GLU A 114 8.57 56.36 16.72
N ASP A 115 9.71 56.70 17.34
CA ASP A 115 10.74 57.55 16.72
C ASP A 115 11.56 56.81 15.63
N ASN A 116 11.51 55.48 15.66
CA ASN A 116 12.26 54.61 14.76
C ASN A 116 11.29 53.82 13.86
N VAL A 117 11.56 53.86 12.55
CA VAL A 117 10.77 53.15 11.53
C VAL A 117 10.75 51.64 11.76
N ASP A 118 11.86 51.05 12.20
CA ASP A 118 11.92 49.60 12.48
C ASP A 118 11.03 49.22 13.66
N ASP A 119 11.02 50.06 14.71
CA ASP A 119 10.21 49.85 15.91
C ASP A 119 8.71 50.08 15.60
N ALA A 120 8.39 51.13 14.84
CA ALA A 120 7.04 51.37 14.31
C ALA A 120 6.51 50.17 13.52
N LEU A 121 7.32 49.63 12.61
CA LEU A 121 6.95 48.46 11.80
C LEU A 121 6.76 47.21 12.68
N PHE A 122 7.61 47.02 13.70
CA PHE A 122 7.47 45.92 14.64
C PHE A 122 6.15 46.00 15.42
N VAL A 123 5.84 47.16 16.00
CA VAL A 123 4.61 47.40 16.77
C VAL A 123 3.38 47.22 15.89
N TRP A 124 3.39 47.77 14.67
CA TRP A 124 2.31 47.57 13.71
C TRP A 124 2.08 46.09 13.40
N ASN A 125 3.14 45.35 13.05
CA ASN A 125 3.04 43.93 12.71
C ASN A 125 2.51 43.12 13.88
N LYS A 126 2.90 43.45 15.11
CA LYS A 126 2.45 42.77 16.31
C LYS A 126 0.94 42.98 16.51
N MET A 127 0.47 44.22 16.53
CA MET A 127 -0.95 44.53 16.74
C MET A 127 -1.84 43.93 15.65
N PHE A 128 -1.43 44.05 14.39
CA PHE A 128 -2.15 43.45 13.28
C PHE A 128 -2.17 41.91 13.38
N SER A 129 -1.03 41.29 13.70
CA SER A 129 -0.92 39.83 13.78
C SER A 129 -1.74 39.25 14.92
N GLU A 130 -1.87 39.95 16.05
CA GLU A 130 -2.72 39.52 17.17
C GLU A 130 -4.19 39.37 16.74
N VAL A 131 -4.75 40.38 16.07
CA VAL A 131 -6.11 40.29 15.52
C VAL A 131 -6.20 39.24 14.41
N ALA A 132 -5.22 39.20 13.51
CA ALA A 132 -5.18 38.19 12.45
C ALA A 132 -5.10 36.76 13.02
N ASP A 133 -4.41 36.53 14.13
CA ASP A 133 -4.29 35.23 14.79
C ASP A 133 -5.58 34.81 15.50
N GLN A 134 -6.33 35.77 16.05
CA GLN A 134 -7.65 35.50 16.63
C GLN A 134 -8.67 35.05 15.57
N HIS A 135 -8.71 35.74 14.43
CA HIS A 135 -9.71 35.49 13.38
C HIS A 135 -9.28 34.43 12.35
N ALA A 136 -7.99 34.33 12.09
CA ALA A 136 -7.41 33.42 11.09
C ALA A 136 -6.09 32.82 11.60
N PRO A 137 -6.13 31.97 12.65
CA PRO A 137 -4.93 31.46 13.32
C PRO A 137 -4.02 30.69 12.37
N VAL A 138 -2.70 30.86 12.55
CA VAL A 138 -1.69 30.07 11.84
C VAL A 138 -1.78 28.60 12.27
N LYS A 139 -1.96 27.72 11.30
CA LYS A 139 -1.98 26.27 11.52
C LYS A 139 -0.80 25.62 10.81
N ARG A 140 -0.07 24.80 11.56
CA ARG A 140 1.02 23.98 11.05
C ARG A 140 0.46 22.65 10.59
N ARG A 141 0.66 22.32 9.31
CA ARG A 141 0.20 21.06 8.71
C ARG A 141 1.38 20.31 8.12
N ARG A 142 1.58 19.08 8.58
CA ARG A 142 2.51 18.15 7.93
C ARG A 142 1.96 17.77 6.57
N VAL A 143 2.76 17.95 5.53
CA VAL A 143 2.43 17.44 4.20
C VAL A 143 2.39 15.92 4.28
N LYS A 144 1.20 15.36 4.08
CA LYS A 144 1.01 13.92 3.93
C LYS A 144 1.30 13.55 2.47
N GLY A 145 1.70 12.31 2.23
CA GLY A 145 1.76 11.77 0.87
C GLY A 145 0.38 11.77 0.24
N THR A 146 0.31 11.48 -1.06
CA THR A 146 -0.95 11.40 -1.80
C THR A 146 -1.87 10.38 -1.14
N PRO A 147 -3.04 10.80 -0.63
CA PRO A 147 -3.98 9.87 -0.02
C PRO A 147 -4.48 8.90 -1.10
N LEU A 148 -4.73 7.65 -0.71
CA LEU A 148 -5.34 6.68 -1.61
C LEU A 148 -6.81 7.09 -1.83
N PRO A 149 -7.22 7.45 -3.06
CA PRO A 149 -8.55 8.02 -3.31
C PRO A 149 -9.69 7.05 -2.97
N TRP A 150 -9.44 5.74 -3.10
CA TRP A 150 -10.39 4.68 -2.78
C TRP A 150 -10.43 4.28 -1.30
N MET A 151 -9.67 4.93 -0.42
CA MET A 151 -9.67 4.61 1.02
C MET A 151 -10.76 5.40 1.75
N ASN A 152 -11.67 4.69 2.43
CA ASN A 152 -12.77 5.29 3.21
C ASN A 152 -12.80 4.78 4.66
N SER A 153 -13.67 5.37 5.49
CA SER A 153 -13.83 5.01 6.90
C SER A 153 -14.20 3.54 7.10
N GLN A 154 -15.14 3.02 6.31
CA GLN A 154 -15.56 1.61 6.38
C GLN A 154 -14.39 0.64 6.17
N ILE A 155 -13.54 0.87 5.16
CA ILE A 155 -12.34 0.07 4.91
C ILE A 155 -11.38 0.20 6.09
N SER A 156 -11.13 1.42 6.57
CA SER A 156 -10.23 1.69 7.69
C SER A 156 -10.67 0.96 8.96
N ASP A 157 -11.96 1.01 9.29
CA ASP A 157 -12.50 0.38 10.50
C ASP A 157 -12.49 -1.14 10.39
N THR A 158 -12.82 -1.69 9.22
CA THR A 158 -12.70 -3.14 8.98
C THR A 158 -11.24 -3.61 9.06
N MET A 159 -10.28 -2.81 8.62
CA MET A 159 -8.85 -3.10 8.80
C MET A 159 -8.45 -3.12 10.28
N LYS A 160 -8.92 -2.14 11.09
CA LYS A 160 -8.66 -2.11 12.53
C LYS A 160 -9.22 -3.34 13.23
N GLU A 161 -10.45 -3.74 12.89
CA GLU A 161 -11.09 -4.94 13.43
C GLU A 161 -10.30 -6.20 13.07
N ARG A 162 -9.95 -6.38 11.79
CA ARG A 162 -9.09 -7.48 11.32
C ARG A 162 -7.81 -7.59 12.14
N ASP A 163 -7.11 -6.46 12.34
CA ASP A 163 -5.82 -6.43 13.03
C ASP A 163 -5.97 -6.70 14.54
N TRP A 164 -7.07 -6.24 15.15
CA TRP A 164 -7.42 -6.60 16.52
C TRP A 164 -7.65 -8.11 16.67
N VAL A 165 -8.47 -8.71 15.79
CA VAL A 165 -8.76 -10.16 15.83
C VAL A 165 -7.49 -10.98 15.62
N HIS A 166 -6.64 -10.59 14.67
CA HIS A 166 -5.37 -11.29 14.44
C HIS A 166 -4.47 -11.26 15.69
N ARG A 167 -4.33 -10.10 16.34
CA ARG A 167 -3.56 -9.99 17.59
C ARG A 167 -4.10 -10.91 18.67
N LYS A 168 -5.42 -11.07 18.80
CA LYS A 168 -6.05 -11.99 19.76
C LYS A 168 -5.89 -13.45 19.37
N ALA A 169 -6.04 -13.80 18.09
CA ALA A 169 -5.86 -15.15 17.56
C ALA A 169 -4.44 -15.66 17.85
N ARG A 170 -3.42 -14.82 17.64
CA ARG A 170 -2.02 -15.15 17.94
C ARG A 170 -1.75 -15.42 19.42
N LYS A 171 -2.33 -14.60 20.31
CA LYS A 171 -2.09 -14.73 21.76
C LYS A 171 -2.76 -15.96 22.36
N SER A 172 -3.94 -16.30 21.86
CA SER A 172 -4.78 -17.39 22.40
C SER A 172 -4.66 -18.71 21.64
N ASN A 173 -4.07 -18.68 20.43
CA ASN A 173 -4.05 -19.77 19.46
C ASN A 173 -5.44 -20.40 19.17
N SER A 174 -6.50 -19.60 19.29
CA SER A 174 -7.88 -20.09 19.12
C SER A 174 -8.25 -20.26 17.63
N ALA A 175 -8.67 -21.47 17.25
CA ALA A 175 -9.16 -21.77 15.90
C ALA A 175 -10.35 -20.87 15.48
N ARG A 176 -11.24 -20.53 16.42
CA ARG A 176 -12.37 -19.62 16.18
C ARG A 176 -11.89 -18.23 15.77
N LEU A 177 -10.90 -17.68 16.47
CA LEU A 177 -10.36 -16.35 16.17
C LEU A 177 -9.56 -16.35 14.86
N TRP A 178 -8.87 -17.45 14.54
CA TRP A 178 -8.21 -17.62 13.24
C TRP A 178 -9.21 -17.64 12.08
N SER A 179 -10.33 -18.36 12.22
CA SER A 179 -11.42 -18.37 11.24
C SER A 179 -12.05 -16.98 11.07
N MET A 180 -12.30 -16.27 12.18
CA MET A 180 -12.83 -14.91 12.15
C MET A 180 -11.88 -13.93 11.46
N TYR A 181 -10.57 -14.03 11.75
CA TYR A 181 -9.54 -13.26 11.06
C TYR A 181 -9.54 -13.53 9.54
N ALA A 182 -9.63 -14.79 9.10
CA ALA A 182 -9.68 -15.13 7.68
C ALA A 182 -10.88 -14.47 6.97
N LYS A 183 -12.06 -14.47 7.61
CA LYS A 183 -13.26 -13.79 7.10
C LYS A 183 -13.04 -12.28 6.98
N LEU A 184 -12.50 -11.63 8.02
CA LEU A 184 -12.22 -10.19 8.02
C LEU A 184 -11.15 -9.81 6.98
N ARG A 185 -10.10 -10.61 6.82
CA ARG A 185 -9.07 -10.41 5.79
C ARG A 185 -9.70 -10.41 4.38
N ASN A 186 -10.54 -11.39 4.10
CA ASN A 186 -11.22 -11.50 2.80
C ASN A 186 -12.20 -10.34 2.59
N LYS A 187 -12.92 -9.93 3.65
CA LYS A 187 -13.82 -8.76 3.63
C LYS A 187 -13.05 -7.48 3.29
N VAL A 188 -11.93 -7.21 3.96
CA VAL A 188 -11.06 -6.05 3.66
C VAL A 188 -10.59 -6.07 2.20
N ASN A 189 -10.10 -7.23 1.72
CA ASN A 189 -9.65 -7.35 0.34
C ASN A 189 -10.78 -7.09 -0.67
N GLY A 190 -12.00 -7.57 -0.37
CA GLY A 190 -13.19 -7.30 -1.17
C GLY A 190 -13.55 -5.81 -1.21
N LEU A 191 -13.59 -5.16 -0.05
CA LEU A 191 -13.91 -3.73 0.05
C LEU A 191 -12.89 -2.87 -0.69
N VAL A 192 -11.59 -3.11 -0.50
CA VAL A 192 -10.53 -2.37 -1.19
C VAL A 192 -10.61 -2.55 -2.70
N ARG A 193 -10.83 -3.79 -3.17
CA ARG A 193 -10.98 -4.07 -4.61
C ARG A 193 -12.18 -3.33 -5.20
N THR A 194 -13.31 -3.37 -4.51
CA THR A 194 -14.56 -2.73 -4.93
C THR A 194 -14.40 -1.21 -4.99
N ALA A 195 -13.85 -0.60 -3.93
CA ALA A 195 -13.64 0.84 -3.88
C ALA A 195 -12.64 1.31 -4.94
N LYS A 196 -11.55 0.56 -5.16
CA LYS A 196 -10.57 0.86 -6.21
C LYS A 196 -11.18 0.74 -7.61
N SER A 197 -11.98 -0.30 -7.86
CA SER A 197 -12.69 -0.47 -9.14
C SER A 197 -13.67 0.68 -9.38
N LYS A 198 -14.45 1.05 -8.37
CA LYS A 198 -15.40 2.16 -8.45
C LYS A 198 -14.69 3.48 -8.79
N TYR A 199 -13.62 3.81 -8.08
CA TYR A 199 -12.85 5.04 -8.33
C TYR A 199 -12.40 5.19 -9.79
N TYR A 200 -11.81 4.15 -10.38
CA TYR A 200 -11.38 4.24 -11.78
C TYR A 200 -12.54 4.17 -12.77
N SER A 201 -13.64 3.49 -12.43
CA SER A 201 -14.85 3.46 -13.27
C SER A 201 -15.49 4.85 -13.31
N ASP A 202 -15.70 5.48 -12.14
CA ASP A 202 -16.22 6.84 -12.01
C ASP A 202 -15.34 7.84 -12.78
N MET A 203 -14.00 7.74 -12.66
CA MET A 203 -13.08 8.61 -13.40
C MET A 203 -13.19 8.47 -14.93
N ILE A 204 -13.45 7.25 -15.43
CA ILE A 204 -13.63 6.99 -16.86
C ILE A 204 -15.01 7.50 -17.33
N GLU A 205 -16.05 7.31 -16.53
CA GLU A 205 -17.40 7.82 -16.81
C GLU A 205 -17.41 9.36 -16.86
N GLU A 206 -16.78 10.02 -15.88
CA GLU A 206 -16.62 11.48 -15.81
C GLU A 206 -15.78 12.05 -16.96
N ALA A 207 -14.93 11.25 -17.60
CA ALA A 207 -14.19 11.68 -18.77
C ALA A 207 -15.12 12.00 -19.96
N ASN A 208 -16.33 11.42 -20.00
CA ASN A 208 -17.38 11.70 -20.98
C ASN A 208 -16.86 11.71 -22.43
N GLY A 209 -16.11 10.68 -22.82
CA GLY A 209 -15.53 10.55 -24.16
C GLY A 209 -14.22 11.31 -24.41
N ASN A 210 -13.69 12.06 -23.44
CA ASN A 210 -12.37 12.69 -23.54
C ASN A 210 -11.27 11.62 -23.42
N SER A 211 -10.61 11.31 -24.54
CA SER A 211 -9.58 10.28 -24.64
C SER A 211 -8.39 10.52 -23.70
N GLU A 212 -7.96 11.76 -23.51
CA GLU A 212 -6.83 12.12 -22.65
C GLU A 212 -7.13 11.78 -21.18
N LYS A 213 -8.33 12.12 -20.71
CA LYS A 213 -8.77 11.81 -19.34
C LYS A 213 -8.93 10.31 -19.12
N VAL A 214 -9.47 9.58 -20.10
CA VAL A 214 -9.57 8.11 -20.05
C VAL A 214 -8.18 7.48 -19.96
N TRP A 215 -7.25 7.89 -20.82
CA TRP A 215 -5.89 7.35 -20.81
C TRP A 215 -5.12 7.71 -19.53
N LYS A 216 -5.38 8.87 -18.94
CA LYS A 216 -4.86 9.23 -17.62
C LYS A 216 -5.33 8.24 -16.54
N ALA A 217 -6.63 7.93 -16.50
CA ALA A 217 -7.20 6.96 -15.55
C ALA A 217 -6.57 5.56 -15.70
N VAL A 218 -6.42 5.09 -16.96
CA VAL A 218 -5.82 3.80 -17.27
C VAL A 218 -4.34 3.76 -16.87
N ASN A 219 -3.57 4.81 -17.18
CA ASN A 219 -2.16 4.88 -16.83
C ASN A 219 -1.95 4.91 -15.32
N GLU A 220 -2.78 5.66 -14.59
CA GLU A 220 -2.76 5.68 -13.13
C GLU A 220 -3.10 4.29 -12.55
N ALA A 221 -4.11 3.60 -13.08
CA ALA A 221 -4.50 2.26 -12.63
C ALA A 221 -3.38 1.22 -12.84
N TYR A 222 -2.62 1.34 -13.92
CA TYR A 222 -1.50 0.44 -14.25
C TYR A 222 -0.16 0.86 -13.62
N ASN A 223 -0.11 1.93 -12.81
CA ASN A 223 1.14 2.53 -12.34
C ASN A 223 2.13 2.81 -13.50
N ARG A 224 1.63 3.07 -14.71
CA ARG A 224 2.41 3.65 -15.81
C ARG A 224 2.50 5.15 -15.58
N ASN A 225 2.98 5.56 -14.41
CA ASN A 225 3.59 6.87 -14.34
C ASN A 225 4.87 6.72 -15.13
N SER A 226 4.85 7.25 -16.36
CA SER A 226 6.06 7.58 -17.05
C SER A 226 6.90 8.37 -16.05
N SER A 227 7.93 7.73 -15.50
CA SER A 227 9.14 8.45 -15.15
C SER A 227 9.43 9.24 -16.41
N SER A 228 9.09 10.53 -16.41
CA SER A 228 9.65 11.46 -17.35
C SER A 228 11.13 11.55 -16.98
N GLU A 229 11.90 10.51 -17.33
CA GLU A 229 13.31 10.67 -17.64
C GLU A 229 13.36 11.81 -18.63
N GLY A 230 14.06 12.87 -18.21
CA GLY A 230 14.06 14.15 -18.88
C GLY A 230 14.29 13.95 -20.37
N ARG A 231 13.44 14.58 -21.19
CA ARG A 231 13.83 14.86 -22.57
C ARG A 231 15.08 15.73 -22.48
N HIS A 232 16.24 15.10 -22.60
CA HIS A 232 17.45 15.79 -22.96
C HIS A 232 17.20 16.31 -24.38
N VAL A 233 16.94 17.61 -24.48
CA VAL A 233 16.89 18.30 -25.76
C VAL A 233 18.32 18.29 -26.30
N ASP A 234 18.60 17.41 -27.27
CA ASP A 234 19.82 17.53 -28.06
C ASP A 234 19.79 18.90 -28.74
N LYS A 235 20.85 19.69 -28.51
CA LYS A 235 21.04 21.03 -29.06
C LYS A 235 21.38 20.92 -30.55
N ARG A 236 20.44 20.54 -31.40
CA ARG A 236 20.48 20.74 -32.85
C ARG A 236 19.05 20.83 -33.37
N GLY A 237 18.60 22.07 -33.62
CA GLY A 237 17.23 22.40 -34.00
C GLY A 237 16.85 21.85 -35.38
N HIS A 238 16.21 20.69 -35.39
CA HIS A 238 15.52 20.18 -36.57
C HIS A 238 14.15 19.62 -36.18
N ILE A 239 13.08 20.22 -36.70
CA ILE A 239 11.70 19.76 -36.57
C ILE A 239 11.38 18.95 -37.83
N PRO A 240 11.13 17.63 -37.77
CA PRO A 240 10.59 16.92 -38.92
C PRO A 240 9.08 17.14 -39.02
N ASN A 241 8.62 17.44 -40.23
CA ASN A 241 7.25 17.75 -40.60
C ASN A 241 6.29 16.55 -40.33
N PRO A 242 5.00 16.78 -39.99
CA PRO A 242 4.04 15.73 -39.72
C PRO A 242 3.36 15.28 -41.01
N GLY A 243 3.70 14.10 -41.49
CA GLY A 243 3.02 13.51 -42.64
C GLY A 243 3.74 12.30 -43.16
N GLU A 244 3.49 11.14 -42.55
CA GLU A 244 3.51 9.84 -43.23
C GLU A 244 2.92 8.80 -42.27
N GLY A 245 1.69 8.40 -42.56
CA GLY A 245 1.08 7.25 -41.94
C GLY A 245 1.86 5.99 -42.33
N LYS A 246 2.20 5.17 -41.35
CA LYS A 246 2.50 3.75 -41.57
C LYS A 246 1.57 2.92 -40.71
N SER A 247 0.48 2.51 -41.34
CA SER A 247 -0.28 1.32 -41.01
C SER A 247 0.68 0.12 -40.96
N VAL A 248 0.84 -0.52 -39.80
CA VAL A 248 1.33 -1.90 -39.71
C VAL A 248 0.67 -2.61 -38.51
N ASN A 249 -0.36 -3.37 -38.85
CA ASN A 249 -0.68 -4.74 -38.42
C ASN A 249 -1.10 -5.02 -36.96
N ASN A 250 -2.43 -5.18 -36.81
CA ASN A 250 -3.03 -6.26 -36.03
C ASN A 250 -2.51 -7.60 -36.56
N GLU A 251 -1.76 -8.35 -35.74
CA GLU A 251 -1.85 -9.80 -35.58
C GLU A 251 -0.72 -10.27 -34.63
N GLY A 252 -1.09 -10.95 -33.54
CA GLY A 252 -0.13 -11.38 -32.53
C GLY A 252 -0.77 -11.92 -31.26
N LEU A 253 -1.86 -12.68 -31.40
CA LEU A 253 -2.27 -13.64 -30.37
C LEU A 253 -1.21 -14.74 -30.34
N ALA A 254 -0.23 -14.65 -29.43
CA ALA A 254 0.65 -15.76 -29.10
C ALA A 254 1.01 -15.69 -27.62
N THR A 255 0.45 -16.66 -26.89
CA THR A 255 0.90 -17.11 -25.58
C THR A 255 2.42 -17.08 -25.45
N LYS A 256 2.95 -16.13 -24.69
CA LYS A 256 4.31 -16.23 -24.12
C LYS A 256 4.18 -16.54 -22.63
N ARG A 257 3.92 -17.83 -22.34
CA ARG A 257 4.35 -18.43 -21.08
C ARG A 257 5.87 -18.27 -21.04
N GLN A 258 6.38 -17.31 -20.29
CA GLN A 258 7.75 -17.42 -19.82
C GLN A 258 7.75 -18.51 -18.75
N ASN A 259 8.25 -19.68 -19.12
CA ASN A 259 8.75 -20.65 -18.16
C ASN A 259 9.85 -19.96 -17.35
N THR A 260 9.53 -19.49 -16.15
CA THR A 260 10.54 -19.09 -15.17
C THR A 260 11.07 -20.36 -14.52
N SER A 261 11.99 -21.04 -15.21
CA SER A 261 12.92 -21.94 -14.53
C SER A 261 13.71 -21.09 -13.52
N THR A 262 13.54 -21.42 -12.25
CA THR A 262 14.32 -20.88 -11.12
C THR A 262 15.81 -20.85 -11.46
N PRO A 263 16.55 -19.75 -11.22
CA PRO A 263 17.99 -19.76 -11.41
C PRO A 263 18.60 -20.76 -10.41
N ARG A 264 19.45 -21.67 -10.91
CA ARG A 264 20.37 -22.45 -10.07
C ARG A 264 21.27 -21.49 -9.28
N LEU A 265 21.68 -21.90 -8.07
CA LEU A 265 22.58 -21.13 -7.18
C LEU A 265 23.84 -20.60 -7.90
N GLU A 266 24.34 -21.34 -8.89
CA GLU A 266 25.48 -20.96 -9.74
C GLU A 266 25.27 -19.63 -10.49
N ASN A 267 24.02 -19.28 -10.82
CA ASN A 267 23.68 -18.04 -11.55
C ASN A 267 23.43 -16.83 -10.63
N MET A 268 23.48 -16.98 -9.30
CA MET A 268 23.38 -15.86 -8.35
C MET A 268 24.71 -15.13 -8.12
N VAL A 269 25.83 -15.71 -8.56
CA VAL A 269 27.19 -15.22 -8.30
C VAL A 269 27.48 -13.85 -8.96
N HIS A 270 26.83 -13.51 -10.08
CA HIS A 270 27.10 -12.27 -10.82
C HIS A 270 26.29 -11.04 -10.36
N ARG A 271 25.48 -11.13 -9.31
CA ARG A 271 24.63 -9.99 -8.86
C ARG A 271 24.84 -9.58 -7.39
N ILE A 272 25.82 -10.14 -6.71
CA ILE A 272 26.17 -9.73 -5.34
C ILE A 272 27.14 -8.56 -5.46
N ASP A 273 26.63 -7.34 -5.27
CA ASP A 273 27.49 -6.17 -5.04
C ASP A 273 28.25 -6.40 -3.73
N ALA A 274 29.57 -6.55 -3.81
CA ALA A 274 30.45 -6.75 -2.66
C ALA A 274 30.39 -5.59 -1.64
N ARG A 275 29.75 -4.46 -1.99
CA ARG A 275 29.51 -3.31 -1.10
C ARG A 275 28.18 -3.40 -0.32
N ALA A 276 27.29 -4.34 -0.64
CA ALA A 276 26.03 -4.50 0.08
C ALA A 276 26.29 -5.12 1.48
N PRO A 277 25.91 -4.46 2.59
CA PRO A 277 26.21 -4.95 3.94
C PRO A 277 25.36 -6.16 4.37
N VAL A 278 24.30 -6.49 3.62
CA VAL A 278 23.34 -7.54 3.94
C VAL A 278 22.84 -8.20 2.65
N VAL A 279 22.75 -9.53 2.66
CA VAL A 279 22.18 -10.32 1.56
C VAL A 279 20.91 -10.99 2.06
N PHE A 280 19.79 -10.76 1.35
CA PHE A 280 18.52 -11.42 1.62
C PHE A 280 18.38 -12.64 0.70
N LEU A 281 18.23 -13.82 1.29
CA LEU A 281 18.05 -15.07 0.55
C LEU A 281 16.69 -15.67 0.91
N LYS A 282 15.82 -15.76 -0.09
CA LYS A 282 14.54 -16.47 0.03
C LYS A 282 14.72 -17.90 -0.45
N VAL A 283 14.56 -18.88 0.44
CA VAL A 283 14.59 -20.29 0.09
C VAL A 283 13.15 -20.73 -0.16
N THR A 284 12.74 -20.85 -1.42
CA THR A 284 11.44 -21.46 -1.76
C THR A 284 11.56 -22.96 -1.59
N GLY A 285 10.85 -23.54 -0.61
CA GLY A 285 10.85 -24.98 -0.39
C GLY A 285 10.32 -25.73 -1.61
N ALA A 286 11.14 -26.60 -2.18
CA ALA A 286 10.76 -27.54 -3.24
C ALA A 286 9.89 -28.68 -2.66
N ASN A 287 8.67 -28.33 -2.24
CA ASN A 287 7.67 -29.33 -1.84
C ASN A 287 6.27 -28.86 -2.28
N GLU A 288 6.13 -28.65 -3.60
CA GLU A 288 4.84 -28.79 -4.27
C GLU A 288 4.93 -30.10 -5.06
N ASN A 289 4.31 -31.18 -4.55
CA ASN A 289 4.08 -32.37 -5.34
C ASN A 289 2.78 -32.15 -6.14
N PRO A 290 2.82 -32.07 -7.48
CA PRO A 290 1.65 -31.88 -8.30
C PRO A 290 1.12 -33.24 -8.75
N GLN A 291 0.37 -33.94 -7.89
CA GLN A 291 -0.41 -35.10 -8.32
C GLN A 291 -1.77 -35.08 -7.63
N HIS A 292 -2.82 -35.20 -8.46
CA HIS A 292 -4.26 -35.07 -8.20
C HIS A 292 -4.83 -33.65 -8.05
N LEU A 293 -4.99 -32.99 -9.20
CA LEU A 293 -6.18 -32.20 -9.52
C LEU A 293 -6.52 -32.47 -10.99
N GLU A 294 -7.42 -33.44 -11.16
CA GLU A 294 -8.08 -33.76 -12.42
C GLU A 294 -8.81 -32.49 -12.90
N LEU A 295 -8.43 -32.02 -14.10
CA LEU A 295 -9.04 -30.89 -14.76
C LEU A 295 -10.43 -31.30 -15.27
N ASP A 296 -11.50 -30.96 -14.55
CA ASP A 296 -12.84 -30.94 -15.15
C ASP A 296 -12.90 -29.80 -16.18
N ARG A 297 -12.58 -30.15 -17.43
CA ARG A 297 -12.77 -29.28 -18.60
C ARG A 297 -14.25 -29.32 -18.98
N ARG A 298 -15.03 -28.34 -18.53
CA ARG A 298 -16.30 -28.00 -19.20
C ARG A 298 -16.20 -26.62 -19.87
N PRO A 299 -16.44 -26.53 -21.19
CA PRO A 299 -16.46 -25.26 -21.90
C PRO A 299 -17.82 -24.57 -21.71
N VAL A 300 -17.86 -23.43 -21.04
CA VAL A 300 -19.05 -22.57 -21.04
C VAL A 300 -18.97 -21.65 -22.25
N LYS A 301 -19.57 -22.06 -23.37
CA LYS A 301 -20.00 -21.14 -24.43
C LYS A 301 -21.16 -20.30 -23.87
N ARG A 302 -21.05 -18.98 -23.84
CA ARG A 302 -22.21 -18.09 -23.66
C ARG A 302 -22.52 -17.41 -24.99
N ASN A 303 -23.61 -17.84 -25.60
CA ASN A 303 -24.31 -17.11 -26.65
C ASN A 303 -25.03 -15.92 -26.03
N TRP A 304 -24.95 -14.77 -26.70
CA TRP A 304 -25.83 -13.63 -26.48
C TRP A 304 -27.16 -13.91 -27.20
N GLY A 305 -28.28 -13.75 -26.51
CA GLY A 305 -29.64 -13.98 -27.02
C GLY A 305 -30.68 -13.28 -26.14
N VAL A 306 -31.66 -12.67 -26.80
CA VAL A 306 -32.54 -11.58 -26.34
C VAL A 306 -33.87 -12.08 -25.70
N ARG A 307 -34.40 -11.28 -24.74
CA ARG A 307 -35.79 -11.14 -24.19
C ARG A 307 -36.55 -12.33 -23.56
N ALA A 308 -37.11 -12.10 -22.35
CA ALA A 308 -38.53 -11.75 -22.07
C ALA A 308 -38.94 -12.13 -20.63
N THR A 309 -39.75 -11.30 -19.97
CA THR A 309 -40.49 -11.54 -18.70
C THR A 309 -41.90 -12.10 -18.98
N PRO A 310 -42.80 -12.34 -17.98
CA PRO A 310 -42.83 -13.32 -16.87
C PRO A 310 -44.07 -14.26 -16.98
N PRO A 311 -44.45 -15.09 -15.97
CA PRO A 311 -45.49 -14.63 -15.03
C PRO A 311 -45.42 -15.16 -13.57
N SER A 312 -46.30 -14.57 -12.76
CA SER A 312 -46.66 -14.73 -11.34
C SER A 312 -46.80 -16.15 -10.79
N THR A 313 -46.57 -16.33 -9.46
CA THR A 313 -47.58 -16.71 -8.44
C THR A 313 -46.93 -16.71 -7.04
N GLN A 314 -47.61 -16.14 -6.03
CA GLN A 314 -47.41 -16.27 -4.57
C GLN A 314 -48.81 -16.52 -3.97
N PRO A 315 -49.01 -16.84 -2.67
CA PRO A 315 -48.08 -17.33 -1.63
C PRO A 315 -48.63 -18.54 -0.85
N GLU A 316 -47.83 -19.16 0.02
CA GLU A 316 -48.36 -19.96 1.15
C GLU A 316 -47.72 -19.52 2.48
N THR A 317 -48.60 -19.17 3.42
CA THR A 317 -48.35 -18.67 4.76
C THR A 317 -48.24 -19.80 5.78
N LEU A 318 -47.22 -19.78 6.65
CA LEU A 318 -47.19 -20.57 7.87
C LEU A 318 -47.31 -19.65 9.10
N ARG A 319 -48.40 -19.87 9.86
CA ARG A 319 -48.72 -19.24 11.13
C ARG A 319 -48.06 -19.98 12.29
N PHE A 320 -47.50 -19.23 13.23
CA PHE A 320 -47.43 -19.47 14.69
C PHE A 320 -47.17 -18.07 15.28
N GLY A 321 -47.87 -17.48 16.25
CA GLY A 321 -48.77 -17.94 17.30
C GLY A 321 -48.53 -16.97 18.46
N GLU A 322 -49.27 -15.86 18.51
CA GLU A 322 -49.17 -14.82 19.56
C GLU A 322 -49.83 -15.30 20.85
N VAL A 323 -49.16 -15.08 21.99
CA VAL A 323 -49.75 -15.14 23.33
C VAL A 323 -49.78 -13.73 23.90
N ASN A 324 -50.99 -13.31 24.28
CA ASN A 324 -51.44 -11.98 24.66
C ASN A 324 -51.02 -11.59 26.11
N PRO A 325 -50.60 -10.33 26.38
CA PRO A 325 -50.44 -9.82 27.74
C PRO A 325 -51.77 -9.35 28.34
N ARG A 326 -52.08 -9.76 29.58
CA ARG A 326 -53.14 -9.13 30.40
C ARG A 326 -52.53 -8.35 31.58
N SER A 327 -53.02 -7.12 31.68
CA SER A 327 -52.86 -6.11 32.72
C SER A 327 -53.54 -6.42 34.06
N ARG A 328 -53.17 -5.59 35.06
CA ARG A 328 -53.68 -5.37 36.45
C ARG A 328 -52.68 -5.95 37.47
N SER A 329 -52.18 -5.20 38.44
CA SER A 329 -52.67 -4.01 39.15
C SER A 329 -51.52 -3.13 39.62
#